data_AF-A0A952NF11-F1
#
_entry.id   AF-A0A952NF11-F1
#
_cell.length_a   1.000
_cell.length_b   1.000
_cell.length_c   1.000
_cell.angle_alpha   90.00
_cell.angle_beta   90.00
_cell.angle_gamma   90.00
#
_symmetry.space_group_name_H-M   'P 1'
#
loop_
_entity.id
_entity.type
_entity.pdbx_description
1 polymer ?
#
loop_
_entity_poly.entity_id
_entity_poly.type
_entity_poly.pdbx_seq_one_letter_code
_entity_poly.pdbx_strand_id
1 'polypeptide(L)'
;MQNPQHEFHKVSENPATSVQVPSVSDYMDYRVYLADWYAHRRKLSQGEIRPYGYQMFSAAANIKSPNYLKMIIEGRRNLSDDMIGKFGKALGLNKEQTEEFRYLVHSSQATDPVDRNVYLKKLSELRVERKLRSGEIDRKTWEKIPNWVAWVVYAMVDQEGVSFDLPTLKRLLRGKATEHEIDESLKGLLASGELSRNDEGVLVKSRHLIESPEDVPVALVRKLQAQLMLLGLESLYQDAPTDREFGTLTLAMTKAEFEEVKFKLRQLRKSVHKDNAIARGQGKGERVYQLNIQLFPVSNRAAGVEEKAVPAARVDLRDLFKSASSAGSSASVDSLLKDARLAAESFVDASKEKS
;
A
#
# COMPACT_ATOMS: atom_id res chain seq x y z
N MET A 1 -43.34 3.55 53.91
CA MET A 1 -42.50 2.68 53.05
C MET A 1 -41.34 3.53 52.54
N GLN A 2 -40.22 3.47 53.26
CA GLN A 2 -38.94 4.08 52.86
C GLN A 2 -38.32 3.19 51.77
N ASN A 3 -37.80 3.79 50.71
CA ASN A 3 -36.93 3.10 49.74
C ASN A 3 -35.63 3.90 49.64
N PRO A 4 -34.45 3.33 49.91
CA PRO A 4 -33.20 4.09 50.03
C PRO A 4 -32.60 4.42 48.68
N GLN A 5 -31.96 5.60 48.61
CA GLN A 5 -31.12 6.04 47.51
C GLN A 5 -29.88 5.13 47.42
N HIS A 6 -29.65 4.53 46.25
CA HIS A 6 -28.36 3.90 45.93
C HIS A 6 -27.42 4.94 45.33
N GLU A 7 -26.45 5.38 46.15
CA GLU A 7 -25.23 6.03 45.68
C GLU A 7 -24.38 5.03 44.88
N PHE A 8 -24.26 5.25 43.57
CA PHE A 8 -23.25 4.57 42.77
C PHE A 8 -21.88 5.18 43.09
N HIS A 9 -21.10 4.48 43.90
CA HIS A 9 -19.67 4.72 44.03
C HIS A 9 -19.00 4.54 42.65
N LYS A 10 -18.61 5.66 42.03
CA LYS A 10 -17.63 5.68 40.94
C LYS A 10 -16.29 5.23 41.51
N VAL A 11 -15.91 3.99 41.27
CA VAL A 11 -14.51 3.57 41.39
C VAL A 11 -13.76 4.24 40.25
N SER A 12 -12.85 5.14 40.63
CA SER A 12 -11.92 5.79 39.72
C SER A 12 -10.91 4.76 39.22
N GLU A 13 -11.03 4.32 37.97
CA GLU A 13 -9.98 3.53 37.34
C GLU A 13 -8.85 4.45 36.83
N ASN A 14 -7.66 4.22 37.38
CA ASN A 14 -6.39 4.82 37.02
C ASN A 14 -5.99 4.51 35.57
N PRO A 15 -5.43 5.45 34.78
CA PRO A 15 -4.95 5.19 33.43
C PRO A 15 -3.51 4.71 33.46
N ALA A 16 -3.27 3.41 33.68
CA ALA A 16 -1.95 2.82 33.49
C ALA A 16 -2.04 1.36 33.02
N THR A 17 -1.72 1.16 31.73
CA THR A 17 -1.33 -0.12 31.10
C THR A 17 -2.44 -1.12 30.74
N SER A 18 -3.33 -0.76 29.81
CA SER A 18 -4.05 -1.79 29.04
C SER A 18 -3.12 -2.36 27.96
N VAL A 19 -2.66 -3.60 28.14
CA VAL A 19 -1.93 -4.31 27.10
C VAL A 19 -2.95 -4.68 26.01
N GLN A 20 -3.01 -3.91 24.93
CA GLN A 20 -3.90 -4.21 23.81
C GLN A 20 -3.49 -5.53 23.13
N VAL A 21 -4.49 -6.36 22.81
CA VAL A 21 -4.30 -7.62 22.08
C VAL A 21 -3.86 -7.28 20.65
N PRO A 22 -2.71 -7.81 20.16
CA PRO A 22 -2.27 -7.58 18.78
C PRO A 22 -3.34 -8.03 17.77
N SER A 23 -3.72 -7.14 16.86
CA SER A 23 -4.67 -7.42 15.77
C SER A 23 -3.91 -7.53 14.44
N VAL A 24 -4.23 -8.54 13.63
CA VAL A 24 -3.63 -8.76 12.29
C VAL A 24 -3.67 -7.48 11.43
N SER A 25 -4.70 -6.65 11.61
CA SER A 25 -4.92 -5.42 10.84
C SER A 25 -3.90 -4.32 11.06
N ASP A 26 -3.14 -4.39 12.15
CA ASP A 26 -2.17 -3.37 12.51
C ASP A 26 -0.78 -3.62 11.87
N TYR A 27 -0.62 -4.74 11.16
CA TYR A 27 0.67 -5.21 10.66
C TYR A 27 0.74 -5.27 9.12
N MET A 28 1.94 -5.08 8.59
CA MET A 28 2.27 -5.29 7.17
C MET A 28 3.28 -6.43 6.95
N ASP A 29 3.77 -7.02 8.04
CA ASP A 29 4.56 -8.24 8.05
C ASP A 29 3.93 -9.22 9.05
N TYR A 30 3.56 -10.40 8.56
CA TYR A 30 2.94 -11.43 9.37
C TYR A 30 3.87 -11.97 10.47
N ARG A 31 5.21 -11.92 10.30
CA ARG A 31 6.18 -12.40 11.29
C ARG A 31 6.24 -11.48 12.49
N VAL A 32 6.17 -10.17 12.26
CA VAL A 32 6.09 -9.17 13.35
C VAL A 32 4.80 -9.38 14.13
N TYR A 33 3.68 -9.56 13.44
CA TYR A 33 2.41 -9.91 14.08
C TYR A 33 2.52 -11.19 14.94
N LEU A 34 3.11 -12.27 14.40
CA LEU A 34 3.29 -13.52 15.12
C LEU A 34 4.20 -13.37 16.35
N ALA A 35 5.25 -12.55 16.24
CA ALA A 35 6.17 -12.27 17.35
C ALA A 35 5.46 -11.52 18.48
N ASP A 36 4.73 -10.45 18.16
CA ASP A 36 3.99 -9.64 19.13
C ASP A 36 2.85 -10.43 19.76
N TRP A 37 2.10 -11.21 18.98
CA TRP A 37 1.06 -12.08 19.49
C TRP A 37 1.62 -13.12 20.46
N TYR A 38 2.77 -13.73 20.13
CA TYR A 38 3.44 -14.68 21.01
C TYR A 38 3.92 -14.02 22.31
N ALA A 39 4.55 -12.85 22.22
CA ALA A 39 5.01 -12.09 23.38
C ALA A 39 3.84 -11.69 24.29
N HIS A 40 2.73 -11.25 23.70
CA HIS A 40 1.48 -10.92 24.40
C HIS A 40 0.92 -12.14 25.14
N ARG A 41 0.78 -13.29 24.47
CA ARG A 41 0.33 -14.54 25.09
C ARG A 41 1.24 -14.99 26.23
N ARG A 42 2.56 -14.91 26.02
CA ARG A 42 3.56 -15.21 27.04
C ARG A 42 3.36 -14.34 28.28
N LYS A 43 3.21 -13.03 28.11
CA LYS A 43 2.99 -12.08 29.19
C LYS A 43 1.72 -12.39 30.00
N LEU A 44 0.62 -12.71 29.32
CA LEU A 44 -0.64 -13.10 30.00
C LEU A 44 -0.49 -14.38 30.83
N SER A 45 0.28 -15.35 30.34
CA SER A 45 0.49 -16.65 31.02
C SER A 45 1.65 -16.66 32.02
N GLN A 46 2.32 -15.52 32.28
CA GLN A 46 3.53 -15.50 33.12
C GLN A 46 3.28 -15.98 34.56
N GLY A 47 2.07 -15.77 35.09
CA GLY A 47 1.68 -16.22 36.42
C GLY A 47 1.08 -17.63 36.49
N GLU A 48 0.95 -18.33 35.35
CA GLU A 48 0.39 -19.68 35.32
C GLU A 48 1.45 -20.73 35.69
N ILE A 49 1.02 -21.86 36.24
CA ILE A 49 1.89 -23.01 36.59
C ILE A 49 2.73 -23.47 35.39
N ARG A 50 2.18 -23.34 34.17
CA ARG A 50 2.87 -23.65 32.91
C ARG A 50 2.74 -22.45 31.95
N PRO A 51 3.72 -21.53 31.93
CA PRO A 51 3.69 -20.40 31.02
C PRO A 51 3.63 -20.82 29.55
N TYR A 52 2.99 -19.98 28.73
CA TYR A 52 2.82 -20.22 27.31
C TYR A 52 4.19 -20.31 26.60
N GLY A 53 4.35 -21.35 25.77
CA GLY A 53 5.58 -21.63 25.05
C GLY A 53 5.31 -22.04 23.59
N TYR A 54 6.35 -22.07 22.76
CA TYR A 54 6.20 -22.44 21.34
C TYR A 54 5.55 -23.80 21.13
N GLN A 55 5.83 -24.77 22.01
CA GLN A 55 5.25 -26.11 21.96
C GLN A 55 3.72 -26.09 22.13
N MET A 56 3.20 -25.18 22.96
CA MET A 56 1.75 -25.03 23.18
C MET A 56 1.07 -24.47 21.94
N PHE A 57 1.72 -23.53 21.24
CA PHE A 57 1.21 -23.04 19.96
C PHE A 57 1.19 -24.16 18.91
N SER A 58 2.28 -24.92 18.79
CA SER A 58 2.33 -26.05 17.86
C SER A 58 1.24 -27.08 18.15
N ALA A 59 0.96 -27.38 19.42
CA ALA A 59 -0.14 -28.26 19.79
C ALA A 59 -1.51 -27.68 19.37
N ALA A 60 -1.76 -26.40 19.66
CA ALA A 60 -3.00 -25.72 19.27
C ALA A 60 -3.22 -25.66 17.75
N ALA A 61 -2.12 -25.55 16.98
CA ALA A 61 -2.11 -25.55 15.52
C ALA A 61 -2.11 -26.96 14.91
N ASN A 62 -2.10 -28.03 15.71
CA ASN A 62 -1.93 -29.42 15.27
C ASN A 62 -0.66 -29.62 14.42
N ILE A 63 0.47 -29.08 14.88
CA ILE A 63 1.78 -29.13 14.24
C ILE A 63 2.71 -30.02 15.07
N LYS A 64 3.33 -31.02 14.43
CA LYS A 64 4.27 -31.94 15.09
C LYS A 64 5.57 -31.26 15.56
N SER A 65 6.05 -30.25 14.84
CA SER A 65 7.30 -29.56 15.16
C SER A 65 7.09 -28.55 16.30
N PRO A 66 7.69 -28.74 17.49
CA PRO A 66 7.37 -27.92 18.67
C PRO A 66 7.90 -26.47 18.60
N ASN A 67 8.85 -26.20 17.70
CA ASN A 67 9.44 -24.87 17.51
C ASN A 67 9.06 -24.26 16.14
N TYR A 68 7.99 -24.74 15.50
CA TYR A 68 7.62 -24.29 14.17
C TYR A 68 7.30 -22.78 14.14
N LEU A 69 6.53 -22.27 15.09
CA LEU A 69 6.26 -20.83 15.22
C LEU A 69 7.55 -20.02 15.35
N LYS A 70 8.51 -20.48 16.16
CA LYS A 70 9.81 -19.81 16.33
C LYS A 70 10.57 -19.74 15.02
N MET A 71 10.62 -20.82 14.24
CA MET A 71 11.28 -20.84 12.93
C MET A 71 10.64 -19.88 11.92
N ILE A 72 9.32 -19.68 11.99
CA ILE A 72 8.61 -18.71 11.16
C ILE A 72 8.97 -17.28 11.57
N ILE A 73 8.92 -16.96 12.88
CA ILE A 73 9.27 -15.64 13.42
C ILE A 73 10.72 -15.27 13.08
N GLU A 74 11.66 -16.20 13.28
CA GLU A 74 13.09 -16.01 12.96
C GLU A 74 13.39 -16.04 11.46
N GLY A 75 12.38 -16.32 10.63
CA GLY A 75 12.49 -16.34 9.19
C GLY A 75 13.21 -17.51 8.55
N ARG A 76 13.43 -18.58 9.31
CA ARG A 76 14.01 -19.84 8.86
C ARG A 76 13.04 -20.68 8.02
N ARG A 77 11.74 -20.37 8.06
CA ARG A 77 10.69 -21.02 7.26
C ARG A 77 9.62 -20.04 6.80
N ASN A 78 8.92 -20.41 5.73
CA ASN A 78 7.72 -19.78 5.22
C ASN A 78 6.47 -20.63 5.53
N LEU A 79 5.30 -20.01 5.50
CA LEU A 79 4.00 -20.65 5.66
C LEU A 79 3.43 -21.04 4.29
N SER A 80 2.99 -22.30 4.18
CA SER A 80 2.13 -22.77 3.08
C SER A 80 0.65 -22.49 3.38
N ASP A 81 -0.23 -22.59 2.39
CA ASP A 81 -1.67 -22.35 2.57
C ASP A 81 -2.34 -23.23 3.63
N ASP A 82 -1.97 -24.52 3.68
CA ASP A 82 -2.43 -25.43 4.74
C ASP A 82 -2.00 -24.94 6.13
N MET A 83 -0.77 -24.45 6.25
CA MET A 83 -0.23 -23.94 7.50
C MET A 83 -0.85 -22.60 7.90
N ILE A 84 -1.21 -21.74 6.94
CA ILE A 84 -1.94 -20.49 7.20
C ILE A 84 -3.27 -20.79 7.92
N GLY A 85 -4.03 -21.78 7.45
CA GLY A 85 -5.28 -22.19 8.09
C GLY A 85 -5.09 -22.71 9.52
N LYS A 86 -4.06 -23.55 9.73
CA LYS A 86 -3.71 -24.08 11.06
C LYS A 86 -3.28 -22.98 12.03
N PHE A 87 -2.50 -22.01 11.54
CA PHE A 87 -2.10 -20.84 12.31
C PHE A 87 -3.30 -19.97 12.65
N GLY A 88 -4.20 -19.70 11.69
CA GLY A 88 -5.44 -18.95 11.95
C GLY A 88 -6.25 -19.55 13.10
N LYS A 89 -6.41 -20.88 13.12
CA LYS A 89 -7.08 -21.58 14.23
C LYS A 89 -6.35 -21.42 15.56
N ALA A 90 -5.03 -21.63 15.60
CA ALA A 90 -4.24 -21.52 16.84
C ALA A 90 -4.16 -20.09 17.40
N LEU A 91 -4.20 -19.10 16.50
CA LEU A 91 -4.26 -17.68 16.84
C LEU A 91 -5.65 -17.26 17.35
N GLY A 92 -6.68 -18.08 17.12
CA GLY A 92 -8.07 -17.76 17.44
C GLY A 92 -8.71 -16.78 16.44
N LEU A 93 -8.20 -16.74 15.21
CA LEU A 93 -8.73 -15.87 14.17
C LEU A 93 -10.07 -16.42 13.65
N ASN A 94 -11.02 -15.52 13.43
CA ASN A 94 -12.24 -15.87 12.69
C ASN A 94 -11.94 -16.05 11.19
N LYS A 95 -12.95 -16.43 10.40
CA LYS A 95 -12.80 -16.71 8.96
C LYS A 95 -12.22 -15.50 8.20
N GLU A 96 -12.69 -14.30 8.49
CA GLU A 96 -12.27 -13.09 7.80
C GLU A 96 -10.86 -12.66 8.21
N GLN A 97 -10.54 -12.71 9.51
CA GLN A 97 -9.19 -12.45 10.01
C GLN A 97 -8.17 -13.47 9.48
N THR A 98 -8.60 -14.72 9.26
CA THR A 98 -7.75 -15.75 8.64
C THR A 98 -7.49 -15.43 7.16
N GLU A 99 -8.47 -14.89 6.44
CA GLU A 99 -8.28 -14.40 5.06
C GLU A 99 -7.32 -13.20 5.02
N GLU A 100 -7.48 -12.27 5.96
CA GLU A 100 -6.58 -11.13 6.12
C GLU A 100 -5.15 -11.59 6.41
N PHE A 101 -4.99 -12.55 7.33
CA PHE A 101 -3.71 -13.18 7.63
C PHE A 101 -3.13 -13.90 6.40
N ARG A 102 -3.97 -14.56 5.58
CA ARG A 102 -3.54 -15.19 4.33
C ARG A 102 -2.96 -14.16 3.35
N TYR A 103 -3.68 -13.08 3.05
CA TYR A 103 -3.18 -12.04 2.14
C TYR A 103 -1.93 -11.36 2.68
N LEU A 104 -1.85 -11.13 3.99
CA LEU A 104 -0.65 -10.64 4.64
C LEU A 104 0.53 -11.58 4.40
N VAL A 105 0.37 -12.89 4.68
CA VAL A 105 1.42 -13.90 4.47
C VAL A 105 1.86 -13.97 3.01
N HIS A 106 0.94 -14.07 2.05
CA HIS A 106 1.34 -14.14 0.64
C HIS A 106 2.03 -12.86 0.18
N SER A 107 1.54 -11.69 0.59
CA SER A 107 2.18 -10.42 0.24
C SER A 107 3.59 -10.29 0.84
N SER A 108 3.85 -10.85 2.03
CA SER A 108 5.17 -10.81 2.66
C SER A 108 6.15 -11.86 2.09
N GLN A 109 5.65 -12.99 1.56
CA GLN A 109 6.48 -14.10 1.08
C GLN A 109 6.64 -14.14 -0.46
N ALA A 110 5.85 -13.37 -1.20
CA ALA A 110 5.92 -13.32 -2.66
C ALA A 110 7.29 -12.80 -3.12
N THR A 111 7.95 -13.57 -3.99
CA THR A 111 9.23 -13.21 -4.62
C THR A 111 9.04 -12.36 -5.87
N ASP A 112 7.93 -12.55 -6.58
CA ASP A 112 7.55 -11.72 -7.72
C ASP A 112 6.84 -10.45 -7.21
N PRO A 113 7.37 -9.25 -7.54
CA PRO A 113 6.69 -7.97 -7.27
C PRO A 113 5.25 -7.90 -7.78
N VAL A 114 4.93 -8.56 -8.90
CA VAL A 114 3.58 -8.57 -9.48
C VAL A 114 2.61 -9.34 -8.59
N ASP A 115 2.94 -10.58 -8.23
CA ASP A 115 2.14 -11.40 -7.31
C ASP A 115 1.95 -10.70 -5.97
N ARG A 116 3.03 -10.10 -5.46
CA ARG A 116 3.00 -9.35 -4.22
C ARG A 116 2.00 -8.20 -4.26
N ASN A 117 1.98 -7.43 -5.34
CA ASN A 117 1.03 -6.33 -5.52
C ASN A 117 -0.41 -6.82 -5.57
N VAL A 118 -0.67 -7.97 -6.19
CA VAL A 118 -2.00 -8.60 -6.19
C VAL A 118 -2.47 -8.88 -4.76
N TYR A 119 -1.61 -9.46 -3.91
CA TYR A 119 -1.98 -9.74 -2.52
C TYR A 119 -2.07 -8.48 -1.64
N LEU A 120 -1.23 -7.47 -1.87
CA LEU A 120 -1.33 -6.19 -1.18
C LEU A 120 -2.64 -5.46 -1.52
N LYS A 121 -3.06 -5.50 -2.80
CA LYS A 121 -4.34 -4.96 -3.24
C LYS A 121 -5.50 -5.66 -2.51
N LYS A 122 -5.53 -6.99 -2.55
CA LYS A 122 -6.55 -7.80 -1.84
C LYS A 122 -6.58 -7.54 -0.33
N LEU A 123 -5.41 -7.44 0.31
CA LEU A 123 -5.28 -7.10 1.73
C LEU A 123 -5.87 -5.73 2.05
N SER A 124 -5.53 -4.72 1.23
CA SER A 124 -6.05 -3.36 1.40
C SER A 124 -7.56 -3.30 1.24
N GLU A 125 -8.10 -3.96 0.21
CA GLU A 125 -9.55 -4.02 -0.06
C GLU A 125 -10.31 -4.67 1.10
N LEU A 126 -9.84 -5.81 1.61
CA LEU A 126 -10.46 -6.51 2.73
C LEU A 126 -10.49 -5.66 4.01
N ARG A 127 -9.37 -5.00 4.34
CA ARG A 127 -9.28 -4.14 5.54
C ARG A 127 -10.21 -2.95 5.46
N VAL A 128 -10.31 -2.33 4.29
CA VAL A 128 -11.24 -1.25 4.02
C VAL A 128 -12.68 -1.73 4.20
N GLU A 129 -13.04 -2.85 3.59
CA GLU A 129 -14.40 -3.39 3.67
C GLU A 129 -14.81 -3.68 5.12
N ARG A 130 -13.89 -4.25 5.90
CA ARG A 130 -14.11 -4.48 7.33
C ARG A 130 -14.35 -3.18 8.09
N LYS A 131 -13.55 -2.14 7.85
CA LYS A 131 -13.72 -0.83 8.49
C LYS A 131 -15.05 -0.17 8.09
N LEU A 132 -15.48 -0.34 6.85
CA LEU A 132 -16.80 0.12 6.40
C LEU A 132 -17.94 -0.59 7.12
N ARG A 133 -17.90 -1.93 7.22
CA ARG A 133 -18.94 -2.70 7.91
C ARG A 133 -18.97 -2.42 9.42
N SER A 134 -17.83 -2.15 10.03
CA SER A 134 -17.73 -1.80 11.45
C SER A 134 -18.23 -0.39 11.80
N GLY A 135 -18.42 0.47 10.78
CA GLY A 135 -18.75 1.88 10.99
C GLY A 135 -17.56 2.76 11.41
N GLU A 136 -16.35 2.19 11.56
CA GLU A 136 -15.10 2.96 11.75
C GLU A 136 -14.82 3.90 10.58
N ILE A 137 -15.23 3.50 9.38
CA ILE A 137 -15.26 4.37 8.20
C ILE A 137 -16.73 4.56 7.83
N ASP A 138 -17.19 5.81 7.82
CA ASP A 138 -18.49 6.15 7.28
C ASP A 138 -18.53 5.81 5.78
N ARG A 139 -19.48 4.95 5.40
CA ARG A 139 -19.65 4.48 4.03
C ARG A 139 -19.93 5.63 3.08
N LYS A 140 -20.72 6.63 3.49
CA LYS A 140 -21.00 7.81 2.66
C LYS A 140 -19.73 8.64 2.43
N THR A 141 -18.86 8.74 3.42
CA THR A 141 -17.56 9.40 3.31
C THR A 141 -16.57 8.59 2.46
N TRP A 142 -16.64 7.26 2.52
CA TRP A 142 -15.82 6.38 1.69
C TRP A 142 -16.25 6.35 0.22
N GLU A 143 -17.54 6.37 -0.07
CA GLU A 143 -18.07 6.44 -1.43
C GLU A 143 -17.76 7.80 -2.09
N LYS A 144 -17.54 8.85 -1.28
CA LYS A 144 -17.03 10.16 -1.75
C LYS A 144 -15.53 10.16 -2.08
N ILE A 145 -14.80 9.08 -1.79
CA ILE A 145 -13.36 9.01 -2.05
C ILE A 145 -13.13 8.86 -3.56
N PRO A 146 -12.43 9.81 -4.21
CA PRO A 146 -12.12 9.70 -5.63
C PRO A 146 -11.32 8.42 -5.88
N ASN A 147 -11.84 7.58 -6.77
CA ASN A 147 -11.07 6.49 -7.36
C ASN A 147 -10.06 7.09 -8.34
N TRP A 148 -8.84 6.55 -8.42
CA TRP A 148 -7.87 6.94 -9.46
C TRP A 148 -8.48 6.86 -10.86
N VAL A 149 -9.45 5.96 -11.05
CA VAL A 149 -10.25 5.81 -12.27
C VAL A 149 -10.94 7.12 -12.66
N ALA A 150 -11.52 7.87 -11.71
CA ALA A 150 -12.16 9.15 -12.00
C ALA A 150 -11.16 10.18 -12.55
N TRP A 151 -9.94 10.23 -12.02
CA TRP A 151 -8.91 11.14 -12.50
C TRP A 151 -8.44 10.78 -13.91
N VAL A 152 -8.26 9.49 -14.20
CA VAL A 152 -7.86 9.03 -15.52
C VAL A 152 -8.99 9.23 -16.53
N VAL A 153 -10.24 8.91 -16.18
CA VAL A 153 -11.42 9.14 -17.03
C VAL A 153 -11.61 10.63 -17.31
N TYR A 154 -11.47 11.48 -16.30
CA TYR A 154 -11.51 12.94 -16.48
C TYR A 154 -10.41 13.41 -17.44
N ALA A 155 -9.19 12.90 -17.33
CA ALA A 155 -8.10 13.22 -18.26
C ALA A 155 -8.37 12.68 -19.69
N MET A 156 -8.99 11.50 -19.83
CA MET A 156 -9.32 10.87 -21.12
C MET A 156 -10.32 11.70 -21.95
N VAL A 157 -11.05 12.64 -21.37
CA VAL A 157 -11.92 13.56 -22.14
C VAL A 157 -11.10 14.40 -23.14
N ASP A 158 -9.88 14.73 -22.74
CA ASP A 158 -8.93 15.46 -23.57
C ASP A 158 -8.05 14.52 -24.41
N GLN A 159 -8.32 13.21 -24.40
CA GLN A 159 -7.65 12.23 -25.23
C GLN A 159 -8.45 12.02 -26.53
N GLU A 160 -7.74 11.96 -27.65
CA GLU A 160 -8.35 11.75 -28.96
C GLU A 160 -8.90 10.33 -29.14
N GLY A 161 -9.97 10.20 -29.94
CA GLY A 161 -10.55 8.91 -30.29
C GLY A 161 -11.23 8.14 -29.14
N VAL A 162 -11.38 8.74 -27.95
CA VAL A 162 -12.01 8.06 -26.81
C VAL A 162 -13.53 8.01 -26.96
N SER A 163 -14.07 6.80 -27.00
CA SER A 163 -15.48 6.52 -26.75
C SER A 163 -15.67 6.21 -25.26
N PHE A 164 -16.65 6.87 -24.62
CA PHE A 164 -16.94 6.74 -23.19
C PHE A 164 -17.95 5.62 -22.88
N ASP A 165 -17.91 4.54 -23.66
CA ASP A 165 -18.59 3.29 -23.35
C ASP A 165 -17.73 2.38 -22.46
N LEU A 166 -18.39 1.56 -21.65
CA LEU A 166 -17.75 0.72 -20.65
C LEU A 166 -16.71 -0.27 -21.24
N PRO A 167 -16.99 -1.01 -22.34
CA PRO A 167 -15.98 -1.85 -23.00
C PRO A 167 -14.73 -1.10 -23.45
N THR A 168 -14.91 0.08 -24.06
CA THR A 168 -13.79 0.91 -24.53
C THR A 168 -12.95 1.43 -23.37
N LEU A 169 -13.58 1.98 -22.33
CA LEU A 169 -12.88 2.47 -21.14
C LEU A 169 -12.12 1.34 -20.43
N LYS A 170 -12.71 0.15 -20.28
CA LYS A 170 -12.05 -1.01 -19.67
C LYS A 170 -10.78 -1.40 -20.44
N ARG A 171 -10.83 -1.38 -21.78
CA ARG A 171 -9.69 -1.65 -22.66
C ARG A 171 -8.62 -0.56 -22.56
N LEU A 172 -9.01 0.72 -22.60
CA LEU A 172 -8.08 1.86 -22.48
C LEU A 172 -7.41 1.91 -21.09
N LEU A 173 -8.12 1.50 -20.04
CA LEU A 173 -7.60 1.32 -18.69
C LEU A 173 -6.85 -0.01 -18.49
N ARG A 174 -6.62 -0.77 -19.57
CA ARG A 174 -5.84 -2.02 -19.59
C ARG A 174 -6.36 -3.08 -18.61
N GLY A 175 -7.67 -3.09 -18.34
CA GLY A 175 -8.31 -4.02 -17.40
C GLY A 175 -7.98 -3.77 -15.92
N LYS A 176 -7.33 -2.64 -15.58
CA LYS A 176 -6.90 -2.32 -14.21
C LYS A 176 -8.04 -1.85 -13.31
N ALA A 177 -9.13 -1.39 -13.92
CA ALA A 177 -10.36 -0.97 -13.27
C ALA A 177 -11.48 -1.96 -13.56
N THR A 178 -12.30 -2.23 -12.55
CA THR A 178 -13.53 -3.02 -12.71
C THR A 178 -14.60 -2.21 -13.43
N GLU A 179 -15.57 -2.90 -14.01
CA GLU A 179 -16.71 -2.25 -14.69
C GLU A 179 -17.50 -1.35 -13.75
N HIS A 180 -17.69 -1.79 -12.51
CA HIS A 180 -18.36 -1.01 -11.49
C HIS A 180 -17.60 0.28 -11.16
N GLU A 181 -16.28 0.22 -10.99
CA GLU A 181 -15.45 1.41 -10.72
C GLU A 181 -15.49 2.44 -11.85
N ILE A 182 -15.53 1.98 -13.10
CA ILE A 182 -15.61 2.87 -14.28
C ILE A 182 -16.98 3.55 -14.31
N ASP A 183 -18.05 2.78 -14.14
CA ASP A 183 -19.42 3.29 -14.13
C ASP A 183 -19.66 4.29 -12.98
N GLU A 184 -19.22 3.96 -11.76
CA GLU A 184 -19.30 4.89 -10.61
C GLU A 184 -18.50 6.16 -10.85
N SER A 185 -17.30 6.05 -11.43
CA SER A 185 -16.46 7.23 -11.72
C SER A 185 -17.12 8.15 -12.74
N LEU A 186 -17.71 7.60 -13.81
CA LEU A 186 -18.37 8.38 -14.85
C LEU A 186 -19.63 9.07 -14.31
N LYS A 187 -20.46 8.34 -13.54
CA LYS A 187 -21.64 8.88 -12.87
C LYS A 187 -21.27 9.96 -11.87
N GLY A 188 -20.22 9.74 -11.08
CA GLY A 188 -19.69 10.71 -10.12
C GLY A 188 -19.28 12.00 -10.80
N LEU A 189 -18.47 11.94 -11.86
CA LEU A 189 -18.01 13.11 -12.60
C LEU A 189 -19.14 13.90 -13.27
N LEU A 190 -20.19 13.22 -13.75
CA LEU A 190 -21.39 13.87 -14.30
C LEU A 190 -22.26 14.51 -13.20
N ALA A 191 -22.47 13.80 -12.09
CA ALA A 191 -23.30 14.27 -10.97
C ALA A 191 -22.66 15.45 -10.23
N SER A 192 -21.34 15.47 -10.14
CA SER A 192 -20.55 16.55 -9.52
C SER A 192 -20.51 17.80 -10.39
N GLY A 193 -20.72 17.65 -11.70
CA GLY A 193 -20.66 18.72 -12.68
C GLY A 193 -19.30 18.90 -13.33
N GLU A 194 -18.26 18.16 -12.95
CA GLU A 194 -16.92 18.17 -13.54
C GLU A 194 -16.96 17.82 -15.02
N LEU A 195 -17.85 16.91 -15.40
CA LEU A 195 -18.13 16.55 -16.78
C LEU A 195 -19.57 16.92 -17.14
N SER A 196 -19.77 17.36 -18.37
CA SER A 196 -21.09 17.60 -18.96
C SER A 196 -21.12 17.04 -20.38
N ARG A 197 -22.32 16.96 -20.96
CA ARG A 197 -22.48 16.65 -22.38
C ARG A 197 -22.74 17.96 -23.12
N ASN A 198 -22.05 18.18 -24.24
CA ASN A 198 -22.34 19.31 -25.13
C ASN A 198 -23.64 19.04 -25.93
N ASP A 199 -24.02 19.99 -26.78
CA ASP A 199 -25.23 19.90 -27.61
C ASP A 199 -25.24 18.70 -28.58
N GLU A 200 -24.07 18.15 -28.89
CA GLU A 200 -23.87 16.96 -29.75
C GLU A 200 -23.85 15.65 -28.93
N GLY A 201 -24.06 15.73 -27.62
CA GLY A 201 -24.05 14.58 -26.71
C GLY A 201 -22.64 14.08 -26.32
N VAL A 202 -21.58 14.77 -26.76
CA VAL A 202 -20.17 14.44 -26.48
C VAL A 202 -19.80 14.88 -25.06
N LEU A 203 -19.08 14.01 -24.35
CA LEU A 203 -18.57 14.30 -23.01
C LEU A 203 -17.49 15.38 -23.09
N VAL A 204 -17.65 16.45 -22.31
CA VAL A 204 -16.73 17.58 -22.21
C VAL A 204 -16.47 17.93 -20.74
N LYS A 205 -15.32 18.54 -20.47
CA LYS A 205 -15.02 19.10 -19.15
C LYS A 205 -15.83 20.37 -18.96
N SER A 206 -16.49 20.48 -17.82
CA SER A 206 -17.20 21.70 -17.47
C SER A 206 -16.20 22.81 -17.10
N ARG A 207 -16.52 24.06 -17.47
CA ARG A 207 -15.67 25.23 -17.19
C ARG A 207 -15.67 25.65 -15.73
N HIS A 208 -16.45 25.00 -14.87
CA HIS A 208 -16.42 25.26 -13.44
C HIS A 208 -15.05 24.85 -12.90
N LEU A 209 -14.37 25.81 -12.27
CA LEU A 209 -13.18 25.56 -11.47
C LEU A 209 -13.54 24.41 -10.54
N ILE A 210 -12.80 23.30 -10.64
CA ILE A 210 -12.79 22.28 -9.60
C ILE A 210 -12.48 23.04 -8.31
N GLU A 211 -13.48 23.21 -7.45
CA GLU A 211 -13.25 23.78 -6.13
C GLU A 211 -12.15 22.93 -5.52
N SER A 212 -11.03 23.58 -5.17
CA SER A 212 -10.01 22.90 -4.40
C SER A 212 -10.73 22.40 -3.16
N PRO A 213 -10.74 21.10 -2.84
CA PRO A 213 -11.48 20.64 -1.70
C PRO A 213 -10.70 21.10 -0.48
N GLU A 214 -11.04 22.28 0.01
CA GLU A 214 -10.80 22.67 1.38
C GLU A 214 -11.44 21.54 2.20
N ASP A 215 -10.60 20.80 2.93
CA ASP A 215 -10.95 19.62 3.73
C ASP A 215 -10.98 18.24 3.04
N VAL A 216 -10.06 17.92 2.12
CA VAL A 216 -9.78 16.49 1.81
C VAL A 216 -9.12 15.81 3.02
N PRO A 217 -9.70 14.75 3.62
CA PRO A 217 -9.06 14.04 4.73
C PRO A 217 -7.68 13.49 4.36
N VAL A 218 -6.69 13.60 5.25
CA VAL A 218 -5.33 13.10 5.01
C VAL A 218 -5.31 11.61 4.65
N ALA A 219 -6.20 10.82 5.25
CA ALA A 219 -6.34 9.40 4.93
C ALA A 219 -6.74 9.15 3.47
N LEU A 220 -7.59 10.02 2.93
CA LEU A 220 -8.05 9.98 1.54
C LEU A 220 -6.90 10.30 0.58
N VAL A 221 -6.15 11.37 0.85
CA VAL A 221 -4.96 11.73 0.06
C VAL A 221 -3.95 10.58 0.03
N ARG A 222 -3.70 9.92 1.17
CA ARG A 222 -2.77 8.79 1.28
C ARG A 222 -3.22 7.58 0.48
N LYS A 223 -4.51 7.22 0.54
CA LYS A 223 -5.06 6.09 -0.22
C LYS A 223 -4.87 6.31 -1.72
N LEU A 224 -5.21 7.51 -2.21
CA LEU A 224 -5.10 7.83 -3.62
C LEU A 224 -3.64 7.86 -4.09
N GLN A 225 -2.75 8.49 -3.31
CA GLN A 225 -1.32 8.46 -3.59
C GLN A 225 -0.77 7.03 -3.64
N ALA A 226 -1.22 6.14 -2.75
CA ALA A 226 -0.83 4.73 -2.77
C ALA A 226 -1.31 4.01 -4.04
N GLN A 227 -2.55 4.23 -4.48
CA GLN A 227 -3.06 3.68 -5.74
C GLN A 227 -2.24 4.16 -6.94
N LEU A 228 -1.92 5.46 -7.01
CA LEU A 228 -1.09 6.02 -8.08
C LEU A 228 0.34 5.49 -8.05
N MET A 229 0.93 5.27 -6.86
CA MET A 229 2.24 4.64 -6.71
C MET A 229 2.23 3.19 -7.18
N LEU A 230 1.16 2.44 -6.91
CA LEU A 230 0.99 1.07 -7.42
C LEU A 230 0.89 1.05 -8.95
N LEU A 231 0.18 1.99 -9.57
CA LEU A 231 0.17 2.12 -11.04
C LEU A 231 1.56 2.39 -11.60
N GLY A 232 2.35 3.22 -10.92
CA GLY A 232 3.75 3.47 -11.29
C GLY A 232 4.60 2.20 -11.16
N LEU A 233 4.46 1.46 -10.06
CA LEU A 233 5.16 0.20 -9.87
C LEU A 233 4.77 -0.84 -10.93
N GLU A 234 3.50 -0.94 -11.30
CA GLU A 234 3.08 -1.81 -12.40
C GLU A 234 3.69 -1.38 -13.74
N SER A 235 3.70 -0.07 -14.04
CA SER A 235 4.30 0.47 -15.27
C SER A 235 5.80 0.14 -15.37
N LEU A 236 6.53 0.17 -14.24
CA LEU A 236 7.93 -0.24 -14.18
C LEU A 236 8.19 -1.65 -14.74
N TYR A 237 7.24 -2.57 -14.58
CA TYR A 237 7.38 -3.96 -15.05
C TYR A 237 6.64 -4.25 -16.37
N GLN A 238 5.57 -3.50 -16.69
CA GLN A 238 4.68 -3.80 -17.82
C GLN A 238 4.92 -2.93 -19.06
N ASP A 239 5.51 -1.75 -18.91
CA ASP A 239 5.71 -0.80 -20.01
C ASP A 239 7.18 -0.76 -20.44
N ALA A 240 7.41 -0.61 -21.75
CA ALA A 240 8.75 -0.52 -22.30
C ALA A 240 9.45 0.77 -21.81
N PRO A 241 10.79 0.79 -21.62
CA PRO A 241 11.52 1.99 -21.22
C PRO A 241 11.30 3.20 -22.14
N THR A 242 10.95 3.00 -23.41
CA THR A 242 10.62 4.09 -24.35
C THR A 242 9.27 4.73 -24.09
N ASP A 243 8.37 4.07 -23.37
CA ASP A 243 7.00 4.51 -23.12
C ASP A 243 6.82 5.12 -21.72
N ARG A 244 7.89 5.21 -20.92
CA ARG A 244 7.87 5.68 -19.53
C ARG A 244 9.19 6.32 -19.12
N GLU A 245 9.15 7.18 -18.12
CA GLU A 245 10.35 7.79 -17.53
C GLU A 245 10.45 7.39 -16.05
N PHE A 246 11.56 6.75 -15.67
CA PHE A 246 11.86 6.34 -14.30
C PHE A 246 13.28 6.78 -13.93
N GLY A 247 13.41 7.96 -13.35
CA GLY A 247 14.66 8.48 -12.79
C GLY A 247 14.76 8.24 -11.29
N THR A 248 15.99 8.06 -10.77
CA THR A 248 16.25 8.00 -9.33
C THR A 248 17.43 8.88 -8.94
N LEU A 249 17.37 9.46 -7.74
CA LEU A 249 18.43 10.29 -7.18
C LEU A 249 18.46 10.13 -5.66
N THR A 250 19.64 9.91 -5.08
CA THR A 250 19.84 9.83 -3.62
C THR A 250 20.74 10.96 -3.17
N LEU A 251 20.27 11.79 -2.24
CA LEU A 251 20.94 13.03 -1.82
C LEU A 251 21.08 13.09 -0.30
N ALA A 252 22.21 13.62 0.16
CA ALA A 252 22.35 14.15 1.51
C ALA A 252 22.03 15.65 1.48
N MET A 253 21.05 16.08 2.27
CA MET A 253 20.57 17.47 2.28
C MET A 253 20.37 17.96 3.72
N THR A 254 20.62 19.24 3.91
CA THR A 254 20.14 20.01 5.07
C THR A 254 18.61 20.19 5.00
N LYS A 255 18.01 20.64 6.11
CA LYS A 255 16.57 20.95 6.15
C LYS A 255 16.19 22.03 5.13
N ALA A 256 17.04 23.04 4.96
CA ALA A 256 16.78 24.16 4.05
C ALA A 256 16.76 23.68 2.60
N GLU A 257 17.77 22.91 2.19
CA GLU A 257 17.85 22.32 0.84
C GLU A 257 16.66 21.39 0.57
N PHE A 258 16.27 20.56 1.54
CA PHE A 258 15.10 19.68 1.40
C PHE A 258 13.80 20.47 1.15
N GLU A 259 13.57 21.57 1.87
CA GLU A 259 12.40 22.42 1.65
C GLU A 259 12.47 23.18 0.31
N GLU A 260 13.66 23.58 -0.13
CA GLU A 260 13.87 24.20 -1.44
C GLU A 260 13.55 23.21 -2.58
N VAL A 261 14.05 21.98 -2.51
CA VAL A 261 13.71 20.95 -3.51
C VAL A 261 12.22 20.66 -3.49
N LYS A 262 11.58 20.54 -2.31
CA LYS A 262 10.11 20.41 -2.21
C LYS A 262 9.39 21.57 -2.91
N PHE A 263 9.87 22.79 -2.77
CA PHE A 263 9.32 23.96 -3.46
C PHE A 263 9.47 23.84 -4.98
N LYS A 264 10.66 23.50 -5.48
CA LYS A 264 10.92 23.29 -6.92
C LYS A 264 10.04 22.19 -7.51
N LEU A 265 9.88 21.06 -6.83
CA LEU A 265 8.99 19.98 -7.27
C LEU A 265 7.52 20.42 -7.35
N ARG A 266 7.05 21.26 -6.42
CA ARG A 266 5.71 21.85 -6.49
C ARG A 266 5.55 22.78 -7.69
N GLN A 267 6.58 23.59 -7.98
CA GLN A 267 6.57 24.48 -9.15
C GLN A 267 6.59 23.69 -10.45
N LEU A 268 7.43 22.66 -10.56
CA LEU A 268 7.48 21.75 -11.71
C LEU A 268 6.09 21.17 -11.99
N ARG A 269 5.45 20.58 -10.98
CA ARG A 269 4.10 20.01 -11.12
C ARG A 269 3.08 21.07 -11.59
N LYS A 270 3.13 22.28 -11.02
CA LYS A 270 2.23 23.38 -11.44
C LYS A 270 2.47 23.80 -12.89
N SER A 271 3.74 23.89 -13.32
CA SER A 271 4.09 24.25 -14.70
C SER A 271 3.58 23.19 -15.67
N VAL A 272 3.94 21.91 -15.44
CA VAL A 272 3.51 20.80 -16.31
C VAL A 272 1.99 20.75 -16.45
N HIS A 273 1.26 20.93 -15.34
CA HIS A 273 -0.20 20.97 -15.38
C HIS A 273 -0.74 22.16 -16.19
N LYS A 274 -0.20 23.36 -15.97
CA LYS A 274 -0.59 24.57 -16.71
C LYS A 274 -0.33 24.42 -18.21
N ASP A 275 0.86 23.97 -18.57
CA ASP A 275 1.29 23.83 -19.96
C ASP A 275 0.44 22.79 -20.69
N ASN A 276 0.14 21.67 -20.01
CA ASN A 276 -0.78 20.65 -20.52
C ASN A 276 -2.21 21.19 -20.69
N ALA A 277 -2.73 21.94 -19.73
CA ALA A 277 -4.07 22.52 -19.83
C ALA A 277 -4.19 23.51 -21.00
N ILE A 278 -3.16 24.32 -21.26
CA ILE A 278 -3.11 25.21 -22.43
C ILE A 278 -3.10 24.39 -23.72
N ALA A 279 -2.26 23.36 -23.81
CA ALA A 279 -2.18 22.51 -24.99
C ALA A 279 -3.50 21.77 -25.27
N ARG A 280 -4.21 21.32 -24.23
CA ARG A 280 -5.53 20.67 -24.36
C ARG A 280 -6.65 21.63 -24.76
N GLY A 281 -6.48 22.93 -24.56
CA GLY A 281 -7.35 23.95 -25.13
C GLY A 281 -7.18 24.14 -26.65
N GLN A 282 -6.07 23.67 -27.24
CA GLN A 282 -5.76 23.79 -28.67
C GLN A 282 -6.01 22.49 -29.44
N GLY A 283 -5.86 21.34 -28.78
CA GLY A 283 -6.08 20.04 -29.40
C GLY A 283 -6.00 18.90 -28.40
N LYS A 284 -6.59 17.76 -28.76
CA LYS A 284 -6.57 16.55 -27.93
C LYS A 284 -5.18 15.93 -27.87
N GLY A 285 -4.93 15.14 -26.82
CA GLY A 285 -3.71 14.35 -26.67
C GLY A 285 -3.89 12.90 -27.10
N GLU A 286 -2.80 12.21 -27.39
CA GLU A 286 -2.82 10.82 -27.85
C GLU A 286 -3.10 9.82 -26.71
N ARG A 287 -2.56 10.08 -25.52
CA ARG A 287 -2.59 9.16 -24.37
C ARG A 287 -2.54 9.91 -23.03
N VAL A 288 -3.22 9.37 -22.03
CA VAL A 288 -3.11 9.84 -20.64
C VAL A 288 -1.89 9.22 -19.95
N TYR A 289 -1.09 10.06 -19.30
CA TYR A 289 0.09 9.68 -18.52
C TYR A 289 -0.09 10.07 -17.05
N GLN A 290 0.34 9.20 -16.14
CA GLN A 290 0.38 9.50 -14.71
C GLN A 290 1.79 9.90 -14.30
N LEU A 291 1.97 11.15 -13.87
CA LEU A 291 3.24 11.65 -13.34
C LEU A 291 3.25 11.59 -11.81
N ASN A 292 4.17 10.79 -11.28
CA ASN A 292 4.41 10.65 -9.86
C ASN A 292 5.78 11.22 -9.50
N ILE A 293 5.85 12.10 -8.52
CA ILE A 293 7.10 12.69 -8.03
C ILE A 293 7.14 12.50 -6.51
N GLN A 294 8.12 11.75 -6.00
CA GLN A 294 8.30 11.56 -4.56
C GLN A 294 9.68 12.01 -4.10
N LEU A 295 9.70 12.76 -3.00
CA LEU A 295 10.91 13.10 -2.25
C LEU A 295 10.62 12.81 -0.77
N PHE A 296 11.37 11.88 -0.18
CA PHE A 296 11.16 11.44 1.19
C PHE A 296 12.48 11.06 1.86
N PRO A 297 12.60 11.22 3.20
CA PRO A 297 13.77 10.79 3.92
C PRO A 297 13.88 9.26 3.93
N VAL A 298 15.07 8.73 3.63
CA VAL A 298 15.38 7.29 3.67
C VAL A 298 16.27 6.88 4.84
N SER A 299 16.73 7.85 5.63
CA SER A 299 17.57 7.71 6.82
C SER A 299 17.13 8.68 7.93
N ASN A 300 17.54 8.37 9.17
CA ASN A 300 17.41 9.29 10.31
C ASN A 300 18.60 10.27 10.34
N ARG A 301 18.48 11.35 11.11
CA ARG A 301 19.62 12.24 11.42
C ARG A 301 20.63 11.50 12.30
N ALA A 302 21.92 11.70 12.04
CA ALA A 302 22.99 11.05 12.81
C ALA A 302 23.07 11.55 14.27
N ALA A 303 22.82 12.83 14.51
CA ALA A 303 22.66 13.36 15.86
C ALA A 303 21.26 12.98 16.40
N GLY A 304 21.21 12.17 17.46
CA GLY A 304 19.96 11.66 18.05
C GLY A 304 19.55 10.26 17.59
N VAL A 305 20.50 9.40 17.20
CA VAL A 305 20.29 7.95 17.17
C VAL A 305 20.22 7.41 18.61
N GLU A 306 19.27 7.91 19.39
CA GLU A 306 18.72 7.09 20.45
C GLU A 306 17.82 6.06 19.77
N GLU A 307 17.77 4.85 20.31
CA GLU A 307 16.84 3.79 19.93
C GLU A 307 15.41 4.28 20.25
N LYS A 308 14.86 5.16 19.39
CA LYS A 308 13.46 5.52 19.47
C LYS A 308 12.70 4.23 19.26
N ALA A 309 11.96 3.80 20.31
CA ALA A 309 11.04 2.67 20.25
C ALA A 309 10.34 2.71 18.89
N VAL A 310 10.57 1.66 18.11
CA VAL A 310 9.95 1.49 16.81
C VAL A 310 8.45 1.71 17.02
N PRO A 311 7.81 2.70 16.38
CA PRO A 311 6.37 2.81 16.46
C PRO A 311 5.82 1.44 16.07
N ALA A 312 4.98 0.83 16.90
CA ALA A 312 4.46 -0.53 16.69
C ALA A 312 3.82 -0.72 15.30
N ALA A 313 3.52 0.37 14.59
CA ALA A 313 2.97 0.42 13.24
C ALA A 313 3.96 0.97 12.18
N ARG A 314 5.26 0.61 12.22
CA ARG A 314 6.17 0.95 11.10
C ARG A 314 6.02 -0.09 9.99
N VAL A 315 5.52 0.34 8.83
CA VAL A 315 5.58 -0.42 7.59
C VAL A 315 7.01 -0.34 7.05
N ASP A 316 7.85 -1.33 7.39
CA ASP A 316 9.18 -1.43 6.78
C ASP A 316 9.08 -2.22 5.47
N LEU A 317 9.17 -1.51 4.35
CA LEU A 317 9.16 -2.13 3.03
C LEU A 317 10.42 -2.96 2.74
N ARG A 318 11.50 -2.82 3.54
CA ARG A 318 12.80 -3.47 3.34
C ARG A 318 12.89 -4.86 3.98
N ASP A 319 12.13 -5.10 5.05
CA ASP A 319 11.98 -6.45 5.60
C ASP A 319 11.27 -7.39 4.60
N LEU A 320 10.53 -6.79 3.67
CA LEU A 320 9.91 -7.48 2.53
C LEU A 320 10.87 -7.78 1.36
N PHE A 321 12.11 -7.28 1.37
CA PHE A 321 13.14 -7.61 0.37
C PHE A 321 14.23 -8.54 0.95
N LYS A 322 14.49 -8.48 2.26
CA LYS A 322 15.47 -9.37 2.91
C LYS A 322 15.03 -10.84 2.91
N SER A 323 13.73 -11.11 3.00
CA SER A 323 13.17 -12.48 2.98
C SER A 323 13.40 -13.23 1.65
N ALA A 324 13.72 -12.53 0.56
CA ALA A 324 14.08 -13.13 -0.72
C ALA A 324 15.51 -13.70 -0.75
N SER A 325 16.41 -13.20 0.11
CA SER A 325 17.82 -13.60 0.14
C SER A 325 18.14 -14.78 1.06
N SER A 326 17.26 -15.11 2.01
CA SER A 326 17.52 -16.18 3.00
C SER A 326 16.89 -17.53 2.66
N ALA A 327 16.18 -17.64 1.53
CA ALA A 327 15.64 -18.91 1.04
C ALA A 327 16.62 -19.56 0.05
N GLY A 328 17.74 -20.08 0.57
CA GLY A 328 18.53 -21.16 -0.03
C GLY A 328 18.76 -21.15 -1.54
N SER A 329 19.53 -20.19 -2.05
CA SER A 329 20.56 -20.48 -3.05
C SER A 329 21.71 -19.51 -2.84
N SER A 330 22.94 -20.02 -2.78
CA SER A 330 24.14 -19.21 -2.62
C SER A 330 24.45 -18.49 -3.93
N ALA A 331 23.80 -17.34 -4.15
CA ALA A 331 24.33 -16.28 -4.99
C ALA A 331 24.56 -15.09 -4.06
N SER A 332 25.78 -14.99 -3.51
CA SER A 332 26.15 -13.83 -2.69
C SER A 332 26.08 -12.56 -3.55
N VAL A 333 25.90 -11.41 -2.91
CA VAL A 333 25.92 -10.08 -3.55
C VAL A 333 27.18 -9.89 -4.44
N ASP A 334 28.27 -10.58 -4.13
CA ASP A 334 29.49 -10.62 -4.94
C ASP A 334 29.33 -11.31 -6.30
N SER A 335 28.46 -12.33 -6.43
CA SER A 335 28.17 -12.96 -7.72
C SER A 335 27.35 -12.04 -8.62
N LEU A 336 26.38 -11.32 -8.06
CA LEU A 336 25.60 -10.32 -8.80
C LEU A 336 26.43 -9.12 -9.21
N LEU A 337 27.41 -8.70 -8.40
CA LEU A 337 28.38 -7.67 -8.77
C LEU A 337 29.37 -8.17 -9.84
N LYS A 338 29.73 -9.46 -9.82
CA LYS A 338 30.58 -10.07 -10.85
C LYS A 338 29.85 -10.21 -12.19
N ASP A 339 28.60 -10.64 -12.16
CA ASP A 339 27.74 -10.76 -13.35
C ASP A 339 27.39 -9.39 -13.93
N ALA A 340 27.14 -8.39 -13.09
CA ALA A 340 26.95 -7.00 -13.52
C ALA A 340 28.24 -6.39 -14.12
N ARG A 341 29.43 -6.74 -13.58
CA ARG A 341 30.71 -6.35 -14.19
C ARG A 341 30.95 -7.01 -15.54
N LEU A 342 30.72 -8.32 -15.65
CA LEU A 342 30.84 -9.06 -16.91
C LEU A 342 29.87 -8.54 -17.98
N ALA A 343 28.63 -8.22 -17.58
CA ALA A 343 27.65 -7.61 -18.47
C ALA A 343 28.09 -6.21 -18.92
N ALA A 344 28.64 -5.38 -18.03
CA ALA A 344 29.16 -4.06 -18.37
C ALA A 344 30.38 -4.11 -19.30
N GLU A 345 31.30 -5.06 -19.09
CA GLU A 345 32.47 -5.28 -19.96
C GLU A 345 32.04 -5.73 -21.37
N SER A 346 31.07 -6.65 -21.47
CA SER A 346 30.51 -7.07 -22.77
C SER A 346 29.80 -5.95 -23.54
N PHE A 347 29.25 -4.96 -22.82
CA PHE A 347 28.57 -3.81 -23.42
C PHE A 347 29.57 -2.76 -23.96
N VAL A 348 30.73 -2.62 -23.32
CA VAL A 348 31.82 -1.74 -23.75
C VAL A 348 32.55 -2.30 -24.98
N ASP A 349 32.70 -3.62 -25.09
CA ASP A 349 33.30 -4.24 -26.28
C ASP A 349 32.38 -4.17 -27.51
N ALA A 350 31.07 -4.40 -27.32
CA ALA A 350 30.08 -4.27 -28.40
C ALA A 350 29.90 -2.82 -28.92
N SER A 351 30.30 -1.81 -28.13
CA SER A 351 30.26 -0.41 -28.54
C SER A 351 31.57 0.08 -29.19
N LYS A 352 32.65 -0.70 -29.13
CA LYS A 352 33.90 -0.44 -29.88
C LYS A 352 33.94 -1.09 -31.26
N GLU A 353 33.21 -2.18 -31.49
CA GLU A 353 33.10 -2.81 -32.83
C GLU A 353 32.16 -2.07 -33.79
N LYS A 354 31.43 -1.05 -33.32
CA LYS A 354 30.50 -0.23 -34.14
C LYS A 354 30.96 1.22 -34.36
N SER A 355 32.22 1.54 -34.08
CA SER A 355 32.79 2.87 -34.32
C SER A 355 33.88 2.88 -35.38
#